data_AF-A0A5K7Z0V0-F1
#
_entry.id   AF-A0A5K7Z0V0-F1
#
_cell.length_a   1.000
_cell.length_b   1.000
_cell.length_c   1.000
_cell.angle_alpha   90.00
_cell.angle_beta   90.00
_cell.angle_gamma   90.00
#
_symmetry.space_group_name_H-M   'P 1'
#
loop_
_entity.id
_entity.type
_entity.pdbx_description
1 polymer ?
#
loop_
_entity_poly.entity_id
_entity_poly.type
_entity_poly.pdbx_seq_one_letter_code
_entity_poly.pdbx_strand_id
1 'polypeptide(L)'
;MNSLRRERIETRGLTRRRLLCLGVLGLAGWMASPIRNVAAAVQNDLALVAAIPRKTPREAPLLVFRDFATDPDVEVIRHIRHELGQQKDMLARIRQTIGFEKRVKFSMEEIQVRLMYVPQLQDRHADAYYRYCLDVTEALFQMTGMDNFYDVITCPRTRFPAVSTTGKSAFLVHRLAKAYRAVCRFTAESGRSVKTTLSGAIFSNHLGAVDLEIQLMAPGEYRLTRRPFTIWQNDTRNLSTLMSIPVEETLHFYIGQATDREIANAMAHHPPTDLAAAQRLAQSWMAVEEAVVGGLVNSMLAGYCTRRHVTLPGFYTGETHPAVPSLHRYRYRDQGIRLVRDLGFKDAVSRYMDNPSAFRAQLLRRPDA
;
A
#
# COMPACT_ATOMS: atom_id res chain seq x y z
N MET A 1 -15.67 -10.74 28.32
CA MET A 1 -17.10 -10.73 28.73
C MET A 1 -17.88 -9.88 27.73
N ASN A 2 -18.93 -10.49 27.12
CA ASN A 2 -20.12 -9.96 26.42
C ASN A 2 -20.01 -8.63 25.63
N SER A 3 -20.50 -8.52 24.38
CA SER A 3 -21.77 -9.03 23.86
C SER A 3 -21.78 -9.14 22.34
N LEU A 4 -22.45 -10.17 21.83
CA LEU A 4 -22.85 -10.29 20.42
C LEU A 4 -24.01 -9.33 20.17
N ARG A 5 -23.77 -8.28 19.38
CA ARG A 5 -24.81 -7.33 18.95
C ARG A 5 -25.12 -7.54 17.46
N ARG A 6 -26.34 -7.98 17.15
CA ARG A 6 -26.93 -7.94 15.80
C ARG A 6 -27.44 -6.52 15.55
N GLU A 7 -27.03 -5.89 14.46
CA GLU A 7 -27.63 -4.64 13.99
C GLU A 7 -27.96 -4.73 12.49
N ARG A 8 -29.16 -4.22 12.15
CA ARG A 8 -29.77 -4.19 10.82
C ARG A 8 -29.01 -3.24 9.90
N ILE A 9 -28.90 -3.65 8.63
CA ILE A 9 -28.41 -2.83 7.53
C ILE A 9 -29.55 -1.90 7.09
N GLU A 10 -29.43 -0.60 7.34
CA GLU A 10 -30.22 0.43 6.63
C GLU A 10 -29.38 1.00 5.48
N THR A 11 -29.82 0.70 4.27
CA THR A 11 -29.35 1.33 3.03
C THR A 11 -29.97 2.72 2.92
N ARG A 12 -29.13 3.77 2.96
CA ARG A 12 -29.54 5.11 2.52
C ARG A 12 -28.50 5.69 1.59
N GLY A 13 -28.80 5.62 0.30
CA GLY A 13 -28.11 6.39 -0.73
C GLY A 13 -28.40 7.87 -0.55
N LEU A 14 -27.39 8.71 -0.76
CA LEU A 14 -27.56 10.16 -0.86
C LEU A 14 -26.89 10.68 -2.12
N THR A 15 -27.63 11.56 -2.75
CA THR A 15 -27.64 11.96 -4.15
C THR A 15 -26.82 13.23 -4.40
N ARG A 16 -26.38 13.38 -5.66
CA ARG A 16 -25.90 14.62 -6.29
C ARG A 16 -26.72 15.84 -5.87
N ARG A 17 -26.21 16.68 -4.96
CA ARG A 17 -26.43 18.14 -4.89
C ARG A 17 -25.78 18.69 -3.62
N ARG A 18 -25.10 19.84 -3.78
CA ARG A 18 -24.30 20.64 -2.80
C ARG A 18 -22.79 20.32 -2.92
N LEU A 19 -21.89 21.22 -3.29
CA LEU A 19 -21.93 22.68 -3.41
C LEU A 19 -20.79 23.12 -4.35
N LEU A 20 -21.15 23.75 -5.47
CA LEU A 20 -20.33 24.76 -6.16
C LEU A 20 -20.46 26.04 -5.33
N CYS A 21 -19.34 26.63 -4.93
CA CYS A 21 -19.12 28.05 -4.69
C CYS A 21 -17.83 28.22 -3.88
N LEU A 22 -16.74 28.61 -4.55
CA LEU A 22 -15.77 29.64 -4.13
C LEU A 22 -14.59 29.60 -5.12
N GLY A 23 -14.79 30.28 -6.24
CA GLY A 23 -13.71 30.71 -7.11
C GLY A 23 -13.27 32.13 -6.74
N VAL A 24 -11.99 32.39 -7.00
CA VAL A 24 -11.37 33.71 -7.19
C VAL A 24 -11.27 34.59 -5.95
N LEU A 25 -10.05 34.70 -5.41
CA LEU A 25 -9.39 35.93 -4.93
C LEU A 25 -7.99 35.56 -4.37
N GLY A 26 -6.91 36.08 -4.96
CA GLY A 26 -5.58 36.02 -4.34
C GLY A 26 -4.33 35.93 -5.22
N LEU A 27 -4.32 36.48 -6.45
CA LEU A 27 -3.07 36.80 -7.16
C LEU A 27 -2.54 38.15 -6.65
N ALA A 28 -1.59 38.14 -5.71
CA ALA A 28 -0.56 39.17 -5.50
C ALA A 28 0.34 38.78 -4.32
N GLY A 29 1.66 38.72 -4.54
CA GLY A 29 2.64 38.56 -3.45
C GLY A 29 3.82 37.65 -3.76
N TRP A 30 4.43 37.76 -4.94
CA TRP A 30 5.80 37.28 -5.15
C TRP A 30 6.74 38.18 -4.35
N MET A 31 7.09 37.76 -3.14
CA MET A 31 8.33 38.16 -2.49
C MET A 31 9.22 36.93 -2.40
N ALA A 32 10.30 36.96 -3.17
CA ALA A 32 11.39 36.01 -3.09
C ALA A 32 11.91 35.97 -1.65
N SER A 33 11.51 34.96 -0.89
CA SER A 33 12.18 34.63 0.36
C SER A 33 13.57 34.13 0.03
N PRO A 34 14.62 34.59 0.73
CA PRO A 34 15.99 34.17 0.45
C PRO A 34 16.10 32.65 0.60
N ILE A 35 16.59 31.99 -0.46
CA ILE A 35 16.77 30.53 -0.60
C ILE A 35 17.49 29.89 0.61
N ARG A 36 18.29 30.68 1.35
CA ARG A 36 18.95 30.25 2.60
C ARG A 36 17.98 29.82 3.71
N ASN A 37 16.82 30.45 3.86
CA ASN A 37 15.90 30.15 4.96
C ASN A 37 15.09 28.85 4.72
N VAL A 38 14.77 28.53 3.46
CA VAL A 38 14.07 27.29 3.10
C VAL A 38 14.98 26.08 3.26
N ALA A 39 16.24 26.18 2.85
CA ALA A 39 17.21 25.09 3.02
C ALA A 39 17.49 24.77 4.50
N ALA A 40 17.64 25.79 5.35
CA ALA A 40 17.84 25.61 6.79
C ALA A 40 16.59 25.03 7.50
N ALA A 41 15.38 25.45 7.10
CA ALA A 41 14.13 24.87 7.61
C ALA A 41 13.99 23.38 7.24
N VAL A 42 14.34 23.00 6.01
CA VAL A 42 14.29 21.61 5.55
C VAL A 42 15.36 20.73 6.21
N GLN A 43 16.55 21.26 6.48
CA GLN A 43 17.58 20.51 7.21
C GLN A 43 17.15 20.21 8.66
N ASN A 44 16.49 21.16 9.32
CA ASN A 44 15.89 20.96 10.64
C ASN A 44 14.72 19.94 10.60
N ASP A 45 13.93 19.96 9.53
CA ASP A 45 12.85 18.99 9.35
C ASP A 45 13.37 17.56 9.16
N LEU A 46 14.46 17.35 8.42
CA LEU A 46 15.03 16.00 8.24
C LEU A 46 15.55 15.41 9.55
N ALA A 47 16.08 16.22 10.47
CA ALA A 47 16.43 15.77 11.81
C ALA A 47 15.19 15.32 12.62
N LEU A 48 14.07 16.04 12.49
CA LEU A 48 12.80 15.66 13.11
C LEU A 48 12.24 14.37 12.47
N VAL A 49 12.31 14.24 11.15
CA VAL A 49 11.89 13.03 10.43
C VAL A 49 12.75 11.82 10.84
N ALA A 50 14.07 12.01 10.98
CA ALA A 50 15.01 10.99 11.45
C ALA A 50 14.68 10.44 12.85
N ALA A 51 14.00 11.22 13.69
CA ALA A 51 13.61 10.81 15.03
C ALA A 51 12.30 10.01 15.07
N ILE A 52 11.47 10.03 14.00
CA ILE A 52 10.16 9.36 13.98
C ILE A 52 10.26 7.85 14.22
N PRO A 53 11.14 7.08 13.54
CA PRO A 53 11.22 5.62 13.73
C PRO A 53 11.60 5.18 15.15
N ARG A 54 12.12 6.10 15.98
CA ARG A 54 12.52 5.83 17.38
C ARG A 54 11.39 6.09 18.37
N LYS A 55 10.25 6.63 17.91
CA LYS A 55 9.09 6.89 18.77
C LYS A 55 8.32 5.61 19.04
N THR A 56 7.69 5.54 20.21
CA THR A 56 6.78 4.44 20.54
C THR A 56 5.60 4.42 19.56
N PRO A 57 5.33 3.28 18.91
CA PRO A 57 4.16 3.13 18.05
C PRO A 57 2.86 3.36 18.83
N ARG A 58 1.88 3.99 18.19
CA ARG A 58 0.53 4.19 18.75
C ARG A 58 -0.48 3.33 18.04
N GLU A 59 -1.39 2.76 18.81
CA GLU A 59 -2.41 1.84 18.32
C GLU A 59 -3.81 2.47 18.27
N ALA A 60 -3.97 3.69 18.81
CA ALA A 60 -5.26 4.36 18.96
C ALA A 60 -5.15 5.90 18.80
N PRO A 61 -6.27 6.60 18.49
CA PRO A 61 -7.57 6.03 18.15
C PRO A 61 -7.57 5.39 16.75
N LEU A 62 -8.33 4.29 16.58
CA LEU A 62 -8.56 3.68 15.29
C LEU A 62 -9.79 4.29 14.62
N LEU A 63 -9.56 5.00 13.50
CA LEU A 63 -10.60 5.60 12.68
C LEU A 63 -10.87 4.74 11.45
N VAL A 64 -12.12 4.65 11.03
CA VAL A 64 -12.48 3.91 9.81
C VAL A 64 -12.05 4.71 8.58
N PHE A 65 -11.28 4.08 7.70
CA PHE A 65 -10.92 4.64 6.40
C PHE A 65 -11.94 4.23 5.33
N ARG A 66 -12.22 2.92 5.22
CA ARG A 66 -13.15 2.31 4.28
C ARG A 66 -13.96 1.26 5.02
N ASP A 67 -15.26 1.15 4.73
CA ASP A 67 -16.11 0.13 5.35
C ASP A 67 -15.75 -1.30 4.89
N PHE A 68 -16.39 -2.30 5.49
CA PHE A 68 -16.26 -3.70 5.09
C PHE A 68 -16.58 -3.89 3.60
N ALA A 69 -15.65 -4.54 2.90
CA ALA A 69 -15.84 -5.05 1.55
C ALA A 69 -15.35 -6.49 1.49
N THR A 70 -15.95 -7.31 0.63
CA THR A 70 -15.47 -8.67 0.37
C THR A 70 -14.06 -8.60 -0.20
N ASP A 71 -13.10 -9.13 0.55
CA ASP A 71 -11.67 -8.97 0.27
C ASP A 71 -10.92 -10.20 0.82
N PRO A 72 -10.45 -11.11 -0.05
CA PRO A 72 -9.65 -12.27 0.35
C PRO A 72 -8.20 -11.85 0.67
N ASP A 73 -8.05 -10.89 1.58
CA ASP A 73 -6.77 -10.30 1.95
C ASP A 73 -5.82 -11.36 2.54
N VAL A 74 -4.64 -11.49 1.92
CA VAL A 74 -3.66 -12.53 2.27
C VAL A 74 -3.13 -12.38 3.69
N GLU A 75 -2.99 -11.13 4.17
CA GLU A 75 -2.52 -10.84 5.53
C GLU A 75 -3.56 -11.28 6.57
N VAL A 76 -4.82 -10.95 6.32
CA VAL A 76 -5.97 -11.38 7.14
C VAL A 76 -6.12 -12.90 7.12
N ILE A 77 -6.05 -13.53 5.95
CA ILE A 77 -6.10 -15.00 5.79
C ILE A 77 -5.01 -15.67 6.61
N ARG A 78 -3.77 -15.17 6.54
CA ARG A 78 -2.63 -15.72 7.29
C ARG A 78 -2.83 -15.53 8.79
N HIS A 79 -3.29 -14.36 9.21
CA HIS A 79 -3.56 -14.08 10.61
C HIS A 79 -4.66 -15.01 11.17
N ILE A 80 -5.80 -15.15 10.47
CA ILE A 80 -6.87 -16.06 10.87
C ILE A 80 -6.35 -17.49 11.03
N ARG A 81 -5.55 -17.99 10.08
CA ARG A 81 -4.95 -19.33 10.17
C ARG A 81 -4.02 -19.48 11.38
N HIS A 82 -3.25 -18.45 11.69
CA HIS A 82 -2.36 -18.44 12.84
C HIS A 82 -3.14 -18.45 14.17
N GLU A 83 -4.08 -17.52 14.33
CA GLU A 83 -4.91 -17.40 15.53
C GLU A 83 -5.76 -18.63 15.78
N LEU A 84 -6.29 -19.24 14.72
CA LEU A 84 -7.06 -20.48 14.82
C LEU A 84 -6.26 -21.60 15.49
N GLY A 85 -4.96 -21.70 15.23
CA GLY A 85 -4.09 -22.66 15.89
C GLY A 85 -3.96 -22.44 17.41
N GLN A 86 -4.16 -21.21 17.87
CA GLN A 86 -4.05 -20.83 19.29
C GLN A 86 -5.38 -20.97 20.04
N GLN A 87 -6.53 -20.95 19.36
CA GLN A 87 -7.85 -21.02 19.99
C GLN A 87 -8.31 -22.46 20.30
N LYS A 88 -7.58 -23.13 21.21
CA LYS A 88 -7.82 -24.53 21.59
C LYS A 88 -9.25 -24.79 22.07
N ASP A 89 -9.83 -23.89 22.86
CA ASP A 89 -11.17 -24.05 23.42
C ASP A 89 -12.27 -23.98 22.35
N MET A 90 -12.16 -23.03 21.41
CA MET A 90 -13.09 -22.93 20.29
C MET A 90 -13.01 -24.18 19.42
N LEU A 91 -11.79 -24.63 19.12
CA LEU A 91 -11.57 -25.86 18.37
C LEU A 91 -12.14 -27.08 19.10
N ALA A 92 -12.01 -27.16 20.43
CA ALA A 92 -12.59 -28.24 21.23
C ALA A 92 -14.12 -28.25 21.16
N ARG A 93 -14.79 -27.10 21.27
CA ARG A 93 -16.25 -26.99 21.12
C ARG A 93 -16.71 -27.36 19.71
N ILE A 94 -15.99 -26.92 18.69
CA ILE A 94 -16.25 -27.30 17.30
C ILE A 94 -16.15 -28.82 17.15
N ARG A 95 -15.10 -29.44 17.70
CA ARG A 95 -14.90 -30.90 17.69
C ARG A 95 -16.05 -31.65 18.38
N GLN A 96 -16.49 -31.20 19.55
CA GLN A 96 -17.65 -31.78 20.24
C GLN A 96 -18.93 -31.69 19.39
N THR A 97 -19.11 -30.57 18.67
CA THR A 97 -20.32 -30.31 17.86
C THR A 97 -20.38 -31.17 16.59
N ILE A 98 -19.24 -31.40 15.92
CA ILE A 98 -19.17 -32.17 14.67
C ILE A 98 -18.83 -33.66 14.87
N GLY A 99 -18.38 -34.05 16.07
CA GLY A 99 -18.19 -35.43 16.51
C GLY A 99 -17.04 -36.17 15.83
N PHE A 100 -15.79 -35.71 15.95
CA PHE A 100 -14.62 -36.36 15.31
C PHE A 100 -13.34 -36.39 16.15
N GLU A 101 -12.56 -37.47 16.01
CA GLU A 101 -11.30 -37.73 16.73
C GLU A 101 -10.00 -37.47 15.93
N LYS A 102 -9.99 -37.34 14.59
CA LYS A 102 -8.70 -37.32 13.85
C LYS A 102 -8.46 -36.17 12.86
N ARG A 103 -9.38 -35.80 11.96
CA ARG A 103 -9.13 -34.70 10.99
C ARG A 103 -10.37 -33.87 10.68
N VAL A 104 -10.19 -32.55 10.65
CA VAL A 104 -11.22 -31.56 10.29
C VAL A 104 -10.68 -30.72 9.14
N LYS A 105 -11.41 -30.69 8.03
CA LYS A 105 -11.11 -29.79 6.90
C LYS A 105 -11.58 -28.38 7.25
N PHE A 106 -10.68 -27.41 7.08
CA PHE A 106 -10.96 -26.01 7.30
C PHE A 106 -11.03 -25.27 5.96
N SER A 107 -12.06 -24.45 5.77
CA SER A 107 -12.17 -23.52 4.65
C SER A 107 -12.72 -22.17 5.10
N MET A 108 -12.19 -21.09 4.53
CA MET A 108 -12.78 -19.75 4.64
C MET A 108 -13.69 -19.54 3.42
N GLU A 109 -14.97 -19.31 3.67
CA GLU A 109 -15.97 -19.14 2.62
C GLU A 109 -16.10 -17.68 2.18
N GLU A 110 -16.10 -16.78 3.16
CA GLU A 110 -16.26 -15.35 2.94
C GLU A 110 -15.31 -14.61 3.88
N ILE A 111 -14.67 -13.56 3.37
CA ILE A 111 -13.85 -12.64 4.15
C ILE A 111 -14.24 -11.24 3.76
N GLN A 112 -14.65 -10.46 4.75
CA GLN A 112 -14.89 -9.03 4.62
C GLN A 112 -13.81 -8.27 5.40
N VAL A 113 -13.20 -7.28 4.77
CA VAL A 113 -12.16 -6.45 5.37
C VAL A 113 -12.58 -4.98 5.35
N ARG A 114 -12.43 -4.34 6.50
CA ARG A 114 -12.58 -2.91 6.72
C ARG A 114 -11.21 -2.30 6.93
N LEU A 115 -10.91 -1.23 6.20
CA LEU A 115 -9.66 -0.50 6.37
C LEU A 115 -9.82 0.56 7.47
N MET A 116 -8.90 0.57 8.41
CA MET A 116 -8.85 1.50 9.55
C MET A 116 -7.46 2.11 9.66
N TYR A 117 -7.33 3.24 10.35
CA TYR A 117 -6.05 3.90 10.52
C TYR A 117 -5.95 4.63 11.86
N VAL A 118 -4.70 4.81 12.32
CA VAL A 118 -4.36 5.71 13.42
C VAL A 118 -3.93 7.04 12.80
N PRO A 119 -4.57 8.17 13.12
CA PRO A 119 -4.21 9.47 12.54
C PRO A 119 -2.82 9.94 13.02
N GLN A 120 -2.16 10.78 12.22
CA GLN A 120 -0.95 11.50 12.66
C GLN A 120 -1.24 12.41 13.87
N LEU A 121 -0.25 12.57 14.75
CA LEU A 121 -0.31 13.58 15.82
C LEU A 121 -0.26 15.00 15.23
N GLN A 122 -0.69 15.98 16.01
CA GLN A 122 -0.42 17.40 15.75
C GLN A 122 0.84 17.77 16.54
N ASP A 123 1.99 17.34 16.02
CA ASP A 123 3.27 17.68 16.61
C ASP A 123 4.30 17.97 15.51
N ARG A 124 5.40 18.62 15.93
CA ARG A 124 6.46 19.07 15.02
C ARG A 124 7.06 17.99 14.12
N HIS A 125 7.06 16.72 14.54
CA HIS A 125 7.59 15.61 13.73
C HIS A 125 6.59 15.21 12.64
N ALA A 126 5.29 15.17 12.97
CA ALA A 126 4.26 14.93 11.97
C ALA A 126 4.24 16.04 10.92
N ASP A 127 4.38 17.29 11.34
CA ASP A 127 4.45 18.44 10.43
C ASP A 127 5.74 18.42 9.58
N ALA A 128 6.88 18.04 10.16
CA ALA A 128 8.13 17.87 9.42
C ALA A 128 8.05 16.74 8.39
N TYR A 129 7.42 15.60 8.74
CA TYR A 129 7.21 14.50 7.80
C TYR A 129 6.26 14.91 6.67
N TYR A 130 5.19 15.63 6.98
CA TYR A 130 4.30 16.18 5.96
C TYR A 130 5.05 17.08 4.97
N ARG A 131 5.85 18.04 5.46
CA ARG A 131 6.67 18.90 4.59
C ARG A 131 7.71 18.11 3.79
N TYR A 132 8.34 17.10 4.39
CA TYR A 132 9.23 16.19 3.68
C TYR A 132 8.51 15.47 2.53
N CYS A 133 7.31 14.93 2.77
CA CYS A 133 6.52 14.26 1.74
C CYS A 133 6.19 15.20 0.57
N LEU A 134 5.83 16.46 0.85
CA LEU A 134 5.62 17.46 -0.20
C LEU A 134 6.90 17.73 -1.00
N ASP A 135 8.02 17.98 -0.33
CA ASP A 135 9.29 18.33 -0.99
C ASP A 135 9.87 17.15 -1.81
N VAL A 136 9.80 15.92 -1.28
CA VAL A 136 10.35 14.74 -1.98
C VAL A 136 9.49 14.35 -3.19
N THR A 137 8.16 14.50 -3.11
CA THR A 137 7.28 14.24 -4.25
C THR A 137 7.45 15.29 -5.34
N GLU A 138 7.56 16.56 -4.97
CA GLU A 138 7.89 17.65 -5.91
C GLU A 138 9.25 17.39 -6.60
N ALA A 139 10.28 17.02 -5.83
CA ALA A 139 11.57 16.67 -6.41
C ALA A 139 11.49 15.47 -7.36
N LEU A 140 10.63 14.49 -7.09
CA LEU A 140 10.37 13.36 -7.98
C LEU A 140 9.71 13.83 -9.29
N PHE A 141 8.66 14.65 -9.23
CA PHE A 141 7.98 15.22 -10.41
C PHE A 141 8.95 16.01 -11.30
N GLN A 142 9.81 16.83 -10.69
CA GLN A 142 10.84 17.58 -11.42
C GLN A 142 11.88 16.65 -12.08
N MET A 143 12.28 15.57 -11.40
CA MET A 143 13.24 14.60 -11.94
C MET A 143 12.68 13.79 -13.11
N THR A 144 11.39 13.45 -13.07
CA THR A 144 10.71 12.70 -14.15
C THR A 144 10.18 13.59 -15.26
N GLY A 145 10.01 14.90 -15.02
CA GLY A 145 9.32 15.81 -15.95
C GLY A 145 7.80 15.57 -16.00
N MET A 146 7.25 14.95 -14.96
CA MET A 146 5.83 14.60 -14.87
C MET A 146 5.03 15.71 -14.19
N ASP A 147 3.80 15.93 -14.65
CA ASP A 147 2.83 16.80 -13.97
C ASP A 147 2.39 16.18 -12.63
N ASN A 148 2.25 17.02 -11.60
CA ASN A 148 1.75 16.57 -10.32
C ASN A 148 0.29 16.08 -10.43
N PHE A 149 0.08 14.78 -10.27
CA PHE A 149 -1.23 14.14 -10.35
C PHE A 149 -1.97 14.06 -9.01
N TYR A 150 -1.35 14.49 -7.91
CA TYR A 150 -2.02 14.55 -6.62
C TYR A 150 -2.86 15.81 -6.53
N ASP A 151 -4.17 15.63 -6.32
CA ASP A 151 -5.05 16.74 -5.96
C ASP A 151 -4.87 17.10 -4.49
N VAL A 152 -4.55 16.10 -3.66
CA VAL A 152 -4.41 16.28 -2.22
C VAL A 152 -3.39 15.32 -1.62
N ILE A 153 -2.49 15.87 -0.83
CA ILE A 153 -1.63 15.15 0.11
C ILE A 153 -2.03 15.66 1.50
N THR A 154 -2.57 14.79 2.36
CA THR A 154 -3.23 15.23 3.61
C THR A 154 -3.04 14.24 4.77
N CYS A 155 -3.18 14.76 5.99
CA CYS A 155 -3.18 13.99 7.24
C CYS A 155 -4.63 13.86 7.76
N PRO A 156 -5.36 12.78 7.42
CA PRO A 156 -6.76 12.67 7.77
C PRO A 156 -6.96 12.53 9.29
N ARG A 157 -8.06 13.10 9.81
CA ARG A 157 -8.40 13.14 11.25
C ARG A 157 -9.78 12.61 11.57
N THR A 158 -10.57 12.30 10.56
CA THR A 158 -11.96 11.88 10.68
C THR A 158 -12.18 10.54 10.02
N ARG A 159 -13.26 9.86 10.41
CA ARG A 159 -13.69 8.64 9.69
C ARG A 159 -14.03 8.99 8.24
N PHE A 160 -13.79 8.05 7.33
CA PHE A 160 -14.10 8.16 5.91
C PHE A 160 -13.50 9.43 5.28
N PRO A 161 -12.17 9.56 5.26
CA PRO A 161 -11.55 10.72 4.62
C PRO A 161 -11.95 10.79 3.15
N ALA A 162 -12.27 12.00 2.69
CA ALA A 162 -12.68 12.23 1.31
C ALA A 162 -11.54 11.89 0.35
N VAL A 163 -11.83 11.04 -0.63
CA VAL A 163 -10.93 10.71 -1.73
C VAL A 163 -11.26 11.63 -2.90
N SER A 164 -10.23 12.16 -3.57
CA SER A 164 -10.45 13.02 -4.73
C SER A 164 -11.17 12.28 -5.85
N THR A 165 -12.03 13.01 -6.56
CA THR A 165 -12.74 12.53 -7.76
C THR A 165 -12.05 12.92 -9.07
N THR A 166 -11.13 13.89 -9.04
CA THR A 166 -10.48 14.48 -10.22
C THR A 166 -9.03 14.07 -10.41
N GLY A 167 -8.39 13.57 -9.36
CA GLY A 167 -6.97 13.20 -9.31
C GLY A 167 -6.71 12.21 -8.19
N LYS A 168 -5.45 12.11 -7.74
CA LYS A 168 -5.07 11.16 -6.69
C LYS A 168 -5.04 11.80 -5.30
N SER A 169 -5.34 11.01 -4.28
CA SER A 169 -5.18 11.39 -2.87
C SER A 169 -4.06 10.62 -2.20
N ALA A 170 -3.16 11.30 -1.48
CA ALA A 170 -2.23 10.66 -0.56
C ALA A 170 -2.63 10.96 0.89
N PHE A 171 -2.74 9.92 1.71
CA PHE A 171 -3.13 10.03 3.11
C PHE A 171 -1.98 9.66 4.04
N LEU A 172 -1.45 10.63 4.77
CA LEU A 172 -0.41 10.41 5.77
C LEU A 172 -1.07 9.99 7.08
N VAL A 173 -0.84 8.74 7.48
CA VAL A 173 -1.38 8.15 8.71
C VAL A 173 -0.25 7.62 9.56
N HIS A 174 -0.50 7.39 10.84
CA HIS A 174 0.51 6.79 11.69
C HIS A 174 0.64 5.29 11.44
N ARG A 175 -0.49 4.56 11.53
CA ARG A 175 -0.59 3.12 11.28
C ARG A 175 -1.85 2.79 10.50
N LEU A 176 -1.79 1.73 9.72
CA LEU A 176 -2.90 1.13 9.00
C LEU A 176 -3.33 -0.15 9.73
N ALA A 177 -4.62 -0.37 9.83
CA ALA A 177 -5.18 -1.57 10.42
C ALA A 177 -6.29 -2.14 9.53
N LYS A 178 -6.44 -3.47 9.57
CA LYS A 178 -7.46 -4.22 8.85
C LYS A 178 -8.34 -4.91 9.89
N ALA A 179 -9.59 -4.45 10.01
CA ALA A 179 -10.60 -5.19 10.77
C ALA A 179 -11.29 -6.19 9.83
N TYR A 180 -11.50 -7.42 10.29
CA TYR A 180 -12.04 -8.48 9.45
C TYR A 180 -13.26 -9.17 10.07
N ARG A 181 -14.10 -9.72 9.19
CA ARG A 181 -15.15 -10.69 9.50
C ARG A 181 -15.01 -11.83 8.50
N ALA A 182 -14.86 -13.05 8.99
CA ALA A 182 -14.68 -14.22 8.14
C ALA A 182 -15.69 -15.31 8.51
N VAL A 183 -16.32 -15.91 7.50
CA VAL A 183 -17.14 -17.10 7.65
C VAL A 183 -16.25 -18.31 7.40
N CYS A 184 -16.08 -19.13 8.42
CA CYS A 184 -15.25 -20.33 8.40
C CYS A 184 -16.13 -21.58 8.47
N ARG A 185 -15.87 -22.55 7.60
CA ARG A 185 -16.46 -23.88 7.65
C ARG A 185 -15.45 -24.90 8.14
N PHE A 186 -15.88 -25.72 9.09
CA PHE A 186 -15.18 -26.88 9.59
C PHE A 186 -15.97 -28.12 9.19
N THR A 187 -15.36 -29.00 8.40
CA THR A 187 -16.01 -30.21 7.86
C THR A 187 -15.28 -31.44 8.35
N ALA A 188 -16.01 -32.35 8.98
CA ALA A 188 -15.54 -33.67 9.38
C ALA A 188 -15.45 -34.62 8.17
N GLU A 189 -14.72 -35.73 8.31
CA GLU A 189 -14.64 -36.76 7.27
C GLU A 189 -16.02 -37.40 6.98
N SER A 190 -16.92 -37.42 7.96
CA SER A 190 -18.33 -37.85 7.79
C SER A 190 -19.14 -36.92 6.88
N GLY A 191 -18.60 -35.77 6.49
CA GLY A 191 -19.33 -34.71 5.76
C GLY A 191 -20.12 -33.77 6.67
N ARG A 192 -20.27 -34.06 7.97
CA ARG A 192 -20.86 -33.11 8.93
C ARG A 192 -20.02 -31.84 8.96
N SER A 193 -20.67 -30.68 8.90
CA SER A 193 -19.97 -29.40 8.93
C SER A 193 -20.63 -28.40 9.87
N VAL A 194 -19.81 -27.54 10.45
CA VAL A 194 -20.25 -26.39 11.24
C VAL A 194 -19.64 -25.12 10.65
N LYS A 195 -20.45 -24.07 10.58
CA LYS A 195 -20.00 -22.73 10.21
C LYS A 195 -19.84 -21.89 11.47
N THR A 196 -18.78 -21.11 11.53
CA THR A 196 -18.54 -20.12 12.58
C THR A 196 -18.06 -18.82 11.96
N THR A 197 -18.35 -17.70 12.62
CA THR A 197 -17.87 -16.39 12.22
C THR A 197 -16.72 -15.99 13.12
N LEU A 198 -15.60 -15.62 12.52
CA LEU A 198 -14.44 -15.06 13.21
C LEU A 198 -14.36 -13.57 12.89
N SER A 199 -14.04 -12.77 13.89
CA SER A 199 -13.79 -11.34 13.69
C SER A 199 -12.63 -10.89 14.55
N GLY A 200 -11.87 -9.93 14.03
CA GLY A 200 -10.71 -9.37 14.71
C GLY A 200 -10.18 -8.15 13.98
N ALA A 201 -9.03 -7.66 14.41
CA ALA A 201 -8.31 -6.61 13.74
C ALA A 201 -6.80 -6.86 13.85
N ILE A 202 -6.08 -6.49 12.79
CA ILE A 202 -4.63 -6.53 12.74
C ILE A 202 -4.08 -5.20 12.28
N PHE A 203 -2.91 -4.81 12.77
CA PHE A 203 -2.13 -3.77 12.11
C PHE A 203 -1.52 -4.34 10.84
N SER A 204 -1.62 -3.59 9.75
CA SER A 204 -1.08 -4.01 8.47
C SER A 204 0.42 -3.80 8.44
N ASN A 205 1.14 -4.74 7.85
CA ASN A 205 2.57 -4.66 7.60
C ASN A 205 2.91 -3.88 6.32
N HIS A 206 1.90 -3.48 5.55
CA HIS A 206 2.09 -2.56 4.43
C HIS A 206 2.47 -1.19 4.98
N LEU A 207 3.45 -0.51 4.41
CA LEU A 207 3.90 0.83 4.85
C LEU A 207 3.39 1.92 3.90
N GLY A 208 3.33 1.59 2.62
CA GLY A 208 2.57 2.25 1.58
C GLY A 208 1.49 1.31 1.01
N ALA A 209 0.44 1.87 0.41
CA ALA A 209 -0.63 1.07 -0.21
C ALA A 209 -1.25 1.77 -1.42
N VAL A 210 -0.79 1.42 -2.62
CA VAL A 210 -1.53 1.58 -3.87
C VAL A 210 -2.29 0.27 -4.14
N ASP A 211 -3.62 0.33 -4.02
CA ASP A 211 -4.48 -0.84 -4.22
C ASP A 211 -4.82 -1.02 -5.70
N LEU A 212 -4.66 -2.24 -6.20
CA LEU A 212 -5.20 -2.72 -7.46
C LEU A 212 -6.42 -3.61 -7.23
N GLU A 213 -7.55 -3.24 -7.80
CA GLU A 213 -8.78 -4.01 -7.74
C GLU A 213 -8.97 -4.83 -9.02
N ILE A 214 -9.29 -6.12 -8.88
CA ILE A 214 -9.65 -6.99 -9.99
C ILE A 214 -11.15 -7.27 -9.88
N GLN A 215 -11.92 -6.79 -10.85
CA GLN A 215 -13.37 -7.00 -10.93
C GLN A 215 -13.70 -8.00 -12.03
N LEU A 216 -14.56 -8.97 -11.74
CA LEU A 216 -15.17 -9.84 -12.75
C LEU A 216 -16.30 -9.07 -13.44
N MET A 217 -16.16 -8.82 -14.74
CA MET A 217 -17.16 -8.10 -15.54
C MET A 217 -18.18 -9.07 -16.15
N ALA A 218 -17.69 -10.19 -16.67
CA ALA A 218 -18.44 -11.29 -17.24
C ALA A 218 -17.60 -12.58 -17.10
N PRO A 219 -18.15 -13.79 -17.33
CA PRO A 219 -17.36 -15.02 -17.30
C PRO A 219 -16.11 -14.92 -18.21
N GLY A 220 -14.91 -15.01 -17.62
CA GLY A 220 -13.64 -14.88 -18.33
C GLY A 220 -13.17 -13.45 -18.61
N GLU A 221 -13.98 -12.43 -18.30
CA GLU A 221 -13.66 -11.02 -18.51
C GLU A 221 -13.38 -10.33 -17.17
N TYR A 222 -12.15 -9.85 -17.00
CA TYR A 222 -11.69 -9.17 -15.78
C TYR A 222 -11.23 -7.76 -16.08
N ARG A 223 -11.56 -6.81 -15.19
CA ARG A 223 -11.08 -5.44 -15.23
C ARG A 223 -10.16 -5.18 -14.04
N LEU A 224 -8.98 -4.63 -14.33
CA LEU A 224 -8.06 -4.11 -13.32
C LEU A 224 -8.32 -2.62 -13.13
N THR A 225 -8.37 -2.13 -11.89
CA THR A 225 -8.47 -0.69 -11.61
C THR A 225 -7.64 -0.32 -10.39
N ARG A 226 -6.74 0.64 -10.57
CA ARG A 226 -5.95 1.22 -9.48
C ARG A 226 -6.80 2.23 -8.72
N ARG A 227 -6.87 2.07 -7.39
CA ARG A 227 -7.65 3.00 -6.55
C ARG A 227 -7.07 4.42 -6.65
N PRO A 228 -7.90 5.47 -6.59
CA PRO A 228 -7.44 6.84 -6.74
C PRO A 228 -6.77 7.40 -5.48
N PHE A 229 -6.24 6.55 -4.61
CA PHE A 229 -5.53 6.98 -3.42
C PHE A 229 -4.38 6.05 -3.03
N THR A 230 -3.44 6.59 -2.26
CA THR A 230 -2.39 5.86 -1.53
C THR A 230 -2.40 6.28 -0.06
N ILE A 231 -1.89 5.41 0.81
CA ILE A 231 -1.73 5.67 2.24
C ILE A 231 -0.25 5.59 2.59
N TRP A 232 0.27 6.60 3.28
CA TRP A 232 1.66 6.68 3.72
C TRP A 232 1.74 6.59 5.24
N GLN A 233 2.35 5.52 5.75
CA GLN A 233 2.54 5.34 7.19
C GLN A 233 3.87 5.91 7.66
N ASN A 234 3.87 6.52 8.85
CA ASN A 234 5.12 6.93 9.50
C ASN A 234 5.57 6.03 10.65
N ASP A 235 4.79 5.02 11.03
CA ASP A 235 5.26 3.94 11.91
C ASP A 235 6.16 2.98 11.11
N THR A 236 7.45 3.26 11.10
CA THR A 236 8.45 2.47 10.38
C THR A 236 9.63 2.12 11.27
N ARG A 237 10.40 1.11 10.88
CA ARG A 237 11.57 0.64 11.66
C ARG A 237 12.80 1.53 11.52
N ASN A 238 12.91 2.30 10.43
CA ASN A 238 14.10 3.09 10.14
C ASN A 238 13.79 4.25 9.18
N LEU A 239 14.72 5.20 9.13
CA LEU A 239 14.59 6.43 8.34
C LEU A 239 14.55 6.15 6.83
N SER A 240 15.37 5.21 6.34
CA SER A 240 15.43 4.90 4.90
C SER A 240 14.08 4.43 4.38
N THR A 241 13.38 3.60 5.15
CA THR A 241 12.04 3.12 4.84
C THR A 241 11.00 4.24 4.99
N LEU A 242 11.10 5.08 6.01
CA LEU A 242 10.19 6.22 6.17
C LEU A 242 10.24 7.18 4.97
N MET A 243 11.45 7.40 4.46
CA MET A 243 11.72 8.27 3.31
C MET A 243 11.31 7.65 1.98
N SER A 244 11.39 6.31 1.84
CA SER A 244 11.02 5.65 0.59
C SER A 244 9.54 5.70 0.29
N ILE A 245 8.67 5.63 1.31
CA ILE A 245 7.21 5.50 1.14
C ILE A 245 6.60 6.50 0.17
N PRO A 246 6.73 7.84 0.34
CA PRO A 246 6.12 8.77 -0.61
C PRO A 246 6.65 8.59 -2.03
N VAL A 247 7.96 8.32 -2.19
CA VAL A 247 8.58 8.14 -3.51
C VAL A 247 8.10 6.86 -4.19
N GLU A 248 8.08 5.75 -3.45
CA GLU A 248 7.65 4.42 -3.89
C GLU A 248 6.20 4.45 -4.37
N GLU A 249 5.31 5.00 -3.55
CA GLU A 249 3.88 5.06 -3.83
C GLU A 249 3.54 6.03 -4.98
N THR A 250 4.26 7.14 -5.11
CA THR A 250 4.12 8.04 -6.27
C THR A 250 4.59 7.35 -7.55
N LEU A 251 5.70 6.60 -7.51
CA LEU A 251 6.16 5.83 -8.66
C LEU A 251 5.18 4.71 -9.04
N HIS A 252 4.58 4.01 -8.07
CA HIS A 252 3.53 3.03 -8.32
C HIS A 252 2.30 3.63 -9.03
N PHE A 253 1.99 4.91 -8.80
CA PHE A 253 0.95 5.58 -9.60
C PHE A 253 1.41 5.96 -11.00
N TYR A 254 2.65 6.41 -11.14
CA TYR A 254 3.17 6.87 -12.41
C TYR A 254 3.49 5.71 -13.34
N ILE A 255 4.51 4.92 -12.99
CA ILE A 255 4.99 3.83 -13.84
C ILE A 255 4.05 2.64 -13.85
N GLY A 256 3.23 2.50 -12.79
CA GLY A 256 2.21 1.46 -12.72
C GLY A 256 1.15 1.56 -13.81
N GLN A 257 0.99 2.71 -14.48
CA GLN A 257 0.13 2.80 -15.67
C GLN A 257 0.63 1.91 -16.81
N ALA A 258 1.94 1.78 -16.97
CA ALA A 258 2.52 0.89 -17.97
C ALA A 258 2.30 -0.59 -17.59
N THR A 259 2.41 -0.91 -16.31
CA THR A 259 2.08 -2.23 -15.77
C THR A 259 0.60 -2.57 -15.97
N ASP A 260 -0.30 -1.62 -15.70
CA ASP A 260 -1.74 -1.77 -15.88
C ASP A 260 -2.08 -2.05 -17.36
N ARG A 261 -1.41 -1.37 -18.31
CA ARG A 261 -1.53 -1.64 -19.76
C ARG A 261 -1.08 -3.07 -20.12
N GLU A 262 0.05 -3.54 -19.62
CA GLU A 262 0.54 -4.89 -19.91
C GLU A 262 -0.37 -5.98 -19.33
N ILE A 263 -0.91 -5.77 -18.12
CA ILE A 263 -1.88 -6.68 -17.52
C ILE A 263 -3.15 -6.73 -18.38
N ALA A 264 -3.69 -5.57 -18.76
CA ALA A 264 -4.87 -5.49 -19.61
C ALA A 264 -4.66 -6.17 -20.97
N ASN A 265 -3.52 -5.89 -21.63
CA ASN A 265 -3.15 -6.54 -22.89
C ASN A 265 -3.02 -8.05 -22.72
N ALA A 266 -2.37 -8.53 -21.66
CA ALA A 266 -2.22 -9.96 -21.40
C ALA A 266 -3.57 -10.64 -21.14
N MET A 267 -4.48 -10.00 -20.39
CA MET A 267 -5.84 -10.51 -20.17
C MET A 267 -6.65 -10.55 -21.47
N ALA A 268 -6.46 -9.60 -22.39
CA ALA A 268 -7.15 -9.60 -23.68
C ALA A 268 -6.67 -10.73 -24.62
N HIS A 269 -5.35 -10.99 -24.66
CA HIS A 269 -4.78 -12.03 -25.53
C HIS A 269 -4.95 -13.44 -24.96
N HIS A 270 -4.88 -13.58 -23.64
CA HIS A 270 -5.02 -14.85 -22.93
C HIS A 270 -5.96 -14.67 -21.72
N PRO A 271 -7.29 -14.68 -21.96
CA PRO A 271 -8.29 -14.48 -20.90
C PRO A 271 -8.10 -15.45 -19.73
N PRO A 272 -8.03 -14.95 -18.48
CA PRO A 272 -7.90 -15.80 -17.31
C PRO A 272 -9.12 -16.72 -17.15
N THR A 273 -8.88 -17.99 -16.83
CA THR A 273 -9.95 -18.99 -16.62
C THR A 273 -10.75 -18.75 -15.34
N ASP A 274 -10.13 -18.11 -14.35
CA ASP A 274 -10.72 -17.80 -13.04
C ASP A 274 -10.02 -16.60 -12.38
N LEU A 275 -10.58 -16.11 -11.27
CA LEU A 275 -10.03 -14.98 -10.52
C LEU A 275 -8.61 -15.26 -10.03
N ALA A 276 -8.29 -16.50 -9.69
CA ALA A 276 -6.97 -16.86 -9.20
C ALA A 276 -5.92 -16.75 -10.33
N ALA A 277 -6.27 -17.09 -11.57
CA ALA A 277 -5.44 -16.90 -12.74
C ALA A 277 -5.22 -15.40 -13.02
N ALA A 278 -6.27 -14.58 -12.94
CA ALA A 278 -6.18 -13.14 -13.08
C ALA A 278 -5.25 -12.51 -12.02
N GLN A 279 -5.37 -12.95 -10.76
CA GLN A 279 -4.51 -12.53 -9.66
C GLN A 279 -3.05 -12.94 -9.87
N ARG A 280 -2.78 -14.17 -10.32
CA ARG A 280 -1.40 -14.63 -10.61
C ARG A 280 -0.76 -13.80 -11.72
N LEU A 281 -1.51 -13.50 -12.78
CA LEU A 281 -1.05 -12.64 -13.87
C LEU A 281 -0.68 -11.25 -13.33
N ALA A 282 -1.59 -10.59 -12.59
CA ALA A 282 -1.33 -9.28 -12.01
C ALA A 282 -0.12 -9.29 -11.06
N GLN A 283 -0.02 -10.28 -10.16
CA GLN A 283 1.12 -10.44 -9.25
C GLN A 283 2.45 -10.65 -9.99
N SER A 284 2.42 -11.30 -11.16
CA SER A 284 3.63 -11.51 -11.96
C SER A 284 4.20 -10.20 -12.48
N TRP A 285 3.32 -9.31 -12.96
CA TRP A 285 3.64 -7.98 -13.49
C TRP A 285 3.95 -6.97 -12.40
N MET A 286 3.20 -6.98 -11.30
CA MET A 286 3.49 -6.15 -10.13
C MET A 286 4.90 -6.39 -9.60
N ALA A 287 5.41 -7.63 -9.64
CA ALA A 287 6.78 -7.87 -9.21
C ALA A 287 7.86 -7.27 -10.11
N VAL A 288 7.53 -7.03 -11.39
CA VAL A 288 8.40 -6.26 -12.29
C VAL A 288 8.30 -4.78 -11.96
N GLU A 289 7.08 -4.25 -11.75
CA GLU A 289 6.82 -2.88 -11.28
C GLU A 289 7.65 -2.59 -10.02
N GLU A 290 7.52 -3.42 -8.99
CA GLU A 290 8.23 -3.34 -7.70
C GLU A 290 9.76 -3.35 -7.85
N ALA A 291 10.29 -4.10 -8.83
CA ALA A 291 11.72 -4.12 -9.10
C ALA A 291 12.21 -2.78 -9.66
N VAL A 292 11.46 -2.23 -10.63
CA VAL A 292 11.78 -0.93 -11.24
C VAL A 292 11.61 0.18 -10.21
N VAL A 293 10.49 0.20 -9.48
CA VAL A 293 10.23 1.16 -8.40
C VAL A 293 11.35 1.10 -7.38
N GLY A 294 11.75 -0.08 -6.91
CA GLY A 294 12.84 -0.23 -5.94
C GLY A 294 14.17 0.40 -6.41
N GLY A 295 14.53 0.20 -7.67
CA GLY A 295 15.72 0.84 -8.26
C GLY A 295 15.59 2.36 -8.41
N LEU A 296 14.41 2.84 -8.81
CA LEU A 296 14.12 4.27 -9.00
C LEU A 296 14.08 5.03 -7.67
N VAL A 297 13.36 4.51 -6.68
CA VAL A 297 13.32 5.05 -5.29
C VAL A 297 14.72 5.24 -4.79
N ASN A 298 15.55 4.22 -4.96
CA ASN A 298 16.90 4.28 -4.53
C ASN A 298 17.72 5.38 -5.21
N SER A 299 17.70 5.41 -6.55
CA SER A 299 18.44 6.40 -7.32
C SER A 299 17.98 7.84 -6.97
N MET A 300 16.67 8.03 -6.82
CA MET A 300 16.07 9.30 -6.41
C MET A 300 16.53 9.72 -5.02
N LEU A 301 16.39 8.85 -4.01
CA LEU A 301 16.74 9.20 -2.63
C LEU A 301 18.24 9.43 -2.44
N ALA A 302 19.10 8.69 -3.13
CA ALA A 302 20.54 8.94 -3.13
C ALA A 302 20.86 10.35 -3.64
N GLY A 303 20.26 10.76 -4.78
CA GLY A 303 20.42 12.10 -5.33
C GLY A 303 19.82 13.19 -4.44
N TYR A 304 18.63 12.95 -3.89
CA TYR A 304 17.94 13.86 -2.97
C TYR A 304 18.79 14.14 -1.71
N CYS A 305 19.33 13.08 -1.08
CA CYS A 305 20.13 13.21 0.13
C CYS A 305 21.48 13.87 -0.13
N THR A 306 22.11 13.57 -1.26
CA THR A 306 23.36 14.22 -1.69
C THR A 306 23.17 15.74 -1.82
N ARG A 307 22.10 16.19 -2.48
CA ARG A 307 21.79 17.63 -2.65
C ARG A 307 21.49 18.35 -1.34
N ARG A 308 21.06 17.63 -0.31
CA ARG A 308 20.66 18.18 1.00
C ARG A 308 21.68 17.91 2.11
N HIS A 309 22.86 17.38 1.75
CA HIS A 309 23.93 17.03 2.68
C HIS A 309 23.46 16.15 3.85
N VAL A 310 22.57 15.21 3.56
CA VAL A 310 22.04 14.26 4.54
C VAL A 310 22.69 12.90 4.33
N THR A 311 23.38 12.42 5.36
CA THR A 311 23.88 11.04 5.39
C THR A 311 22.76 10.13 5.87
N LEU A 312 22.24 9.25 5.00
CA LEU A 312 21.30 8.21 5.42
C LEU A 312 22.07 7.02 5.98
N PRO A 313 21.83 6.62 7.25
CA PRO A 313 22.30 5.33 7.73
C PRO A 313 21.62 4.21 6.93
N GLY A 314 22.41 3.35 6.29
CA GLY A 314 21.91 2.08 5.75
C GLY A 314 21.15 2.12 4.43
N PHE A 315 21.30 3.18 3.61
CA PHE A 315 21.12 2.99 2.17
C PHE A 315 22.43 2.39 1.61
N TYR A 316 22.43 1.08 1.40
CA TYR A 316 23.54 0.26 0.87
C TYR A 316 24.82 0.15 1.70
N THR A 317 24.69 -0.43 2.88
CA THR A 317 25.65 -1.45 3.29
C THR A 317 24.88 -2.76 3.39
N GLY A 318 25.48 -3.88 2.97
CA GLY A 318 24.83 -5.20 2.86
C GLY A 318 24.38 -5.83 4.18
N GLU A 319 23.90 -5.03 5.13
CA GLU A 319 23.21 -5.48 6.32
C GLU A 319 21.78 -5.83 5.93
N THR A 320 21.47 -7.11 6.12
CA THR A 320 20.14 -7.71 6.12
C THR A 320 19.05 -6.68 6.40
N HIS A 321 18.33 -6.27 5.35
CA HIS A 321 17.09 -5.54 5.48
C HIS A 321 16.25 -6.23 6.57
N PRO A 322 15.72 -5.52 7.57
CA PRO A 322 14.92 -6.15 8.61
C PRO A 322 13.75 -6.82 7.92
N ALA A 323 13.75 -8.16 7.87
CA ALA A 323 12.95 -9.00 6.99
C ALA A 323 11.67 -8.28 6.54
N VAL A 324 11.73 -7.60 5.39
CA VAL A 324 10.51 -7.31 4.64
C VAL A 324 9.95 -8.71 4.44
N PRO A 325 8.71 -9.01 4.88
CA PRO A 325 8.19 -10.36 4.77
C PRO A 325 8.48 -10.83 3.35
N SER A 326 8.93 -12.07 3.17
CA SER A 326 9.29 -12.69 1.90
C SER A 326 8.08 -12.74 0.96
N LEU A 327 7.64 -11.57 0.52
CA LEU A 327 6.50 -11.34 -0.31
C LEU A 327 7.02 -11.55 -1.71
N HIS A 328 6.37 -12.47 -2.41
CA HIS A 328 6.71 -12.90 -3.76
C HIS A 328 6.85 -11.73 -4.78
N ARG A 329 6.31 -10.55 -4.45
CA ARG A 329 6.46 -9.32 -5.24
C ARG A 329 7.87 -8.70 -5.22
N TYR A 330 8.64 -8.86 -4.15
CA TYR A 330 10.00 -8.28 -4.05
C TYR A 330 11.10 -9.18 -4.63
N ARG A 331 10.74 -10.28 -5.32
CA ARG A 331 11.68 -11.32 -5.77
C ARG A 331 12.76 -10.84 -6.76
N TYR A 332 12.59 -9.67 -7.38
CA TYR A 332 13.54 -9.09 -8.34
C TYR A 332 14.17 -7.77 -7.87
N ARG A 333 14.08 -7.45 -6.57
CA ARG A 333 14.52 -6.15 -6.04
C ARG A 333 15.97 -5.83 -6.40
N ASP A 334 16.89 -6.76 -6.15
CA ASP A 334 18.32 -6.52 -6.39
C ASP A 334 18.65 -6.40 -7.89
N GLN A 335 17.98 -7.20 -8.73
CA GLN A 335 18.09 -7.08 -10.19
C GLN A 335 17.59 -5.70 -10.65
N GLY A 336 16.46 -5.23 -10.12
CA GLY A 336 15.87 -3.94 -10.45
C GLY A 336 16.78 -2.78 -10.05
N ILE A 337 17.35 -2.83 -8.84
CA ILE A 337 18.34 -1.85 -8.37
C ILE A 337 19.54 -1.77 -9.32
N ARG A 338 20.13 -2.92 -9.67
CA ARG A 338 21.27 -2.94 -10.58
C ARG A 338 20.91 -2.39 -11.95
N LEU A 339 19.82 -2.86 -12.54
CA LEU A 339 19.41 -2.45 -13.87
C LEU A 339 19.10 -0.94 -13.95
N VAL A 340 18.37 -0.39 -12.96
CA VAL A 340 18.08 1.05 -12.93
C VAL A 340 19.36 1.87 -12.73
N ARG A 341 20.30 1.39 -11.93
CA ARG A 341 21.61 2.06 -11.77
C ARG A 341 22.39 2.07 -13.09
N ASP A 342 22.39 0.97 -13.83
CA ASP A 342 23.15 0.84 -15.06
C ASP A 342 22.52 1.64 -16.22
N LEU A 343 21.18 1.75 -16.24
CA LEU A 343 20.46 2.59 -17.22
C LEU A 343 20.47 4.08 -16.85
N GLY A 344 20.48 4.41 -15.56
CA GLY A 344 20.16 5.75 -15.08
C GLY A 344 18.65 5.97 -14.91
N PHE A 345 18.30 6.96 -14.09
CA PHE A 345 16.92 7.18 -13.64
C PHE A 345 15.94 7.48 -14.79
N LYS A 346 16.26 8.46 -15.64
CA LYS A 346 15.37 8.90 -16.74
C LYS A 346 15.17 7.81 -17.78
N ASP A 347 16.26 7.16 -18.18
CA ASP A 347 16.21 6.09 -19.18
C ASP A 347 15.47 4.85 -18.66
N ALA A 348 15.62 4.50 -17.38
CA ALA A 348 14.85 3.43 -16.77
C ALA A 348 13.34 3.74 -16.77
N VAL A 349 12.95 4.97 -16.44
CA VAL A 349 11.54 5.41 -16.51
C VAL A 349 11.02 5.34 -17.94
N SER A 350 11.72 5.94 -18.92
CA SER A 350 11.29 5.93 -20.33
C SER A 350 11.14 4.50 -20.83
N ARG A 351 12.19 3.66 -20.71
CA ARG A 351 12.16 2.29 -21.19
C ARG A 351 11.04 1.46 -20.57
N TYR A 352 10.80 1.61 -19.26
CA TYR A 352 9.71 0.90 -18.62
C TYR A 352 8.34 1.40 -19.10
N MET A 353 8.15 2.72 -19.21
CA MET A 353 6.89 3.29 -19.70
C MET A 353 6.59 2.90 -21.15
N ASP A 354 7.61 2.86 -22.01
CA ASP A 354 7.48 2.58 -23.43
C ASP A 354 7.28 1.07 -23.69
N ASN A 355 8.03 0.20 -23.00
CA ASN A 355 7.97 -1.24 -23.22
C ASN A 355 8.32 -2.03 -21.94
N PRO A 356 7.37 -2.24 -21.01
CA PRO A 356 7.62 -2.99 -19.79
C PRO A 356 8.00 -4.45 -20.06
N SER A 357 7.53 -5.04 -21.16
CA SER A 357 7.90 -6.39 -21.61
C SER A 357 9.39 -6.50 -21.95
N ALA A 358 9.95 -5.55 -22.69
CA ALA A 358 11.38 -5.50 -22.99
C ALA A 358 12.21 -5.23 -21.72
N PHE A 359 11.76 -4.32 -20.86
CA PHE A 359 12.39 -4.07 -19.56
C PHE A 359 12.43 -5.35 -18.71
N ARG A 360 11.31 -6.08 -18.63
CA ARG A 360 11.22 -7.37 -17.95
C ARG A 360 12.20 -8.38 -18.53
N ALA A 361 12.31 -8.49 -19.85
CA ALA A 361 13.26 -9.40 -20.47
C ALA A 361 14.70 -9.07 -20.05
N GLN A 362 15.08 -7.79 -20.01
CA GLN A 362 16.39 -7.35 -19.53
C GLN A 362 16.60 -7.62 -18.03
N LEU A 363 15.58 -7.35 -17.20
CA LEU A 363 15.58 -7.61 -15.75
C LEU A 363 15.83 -9.09 -15.42
N LEU A 364 15.29 -10.00 -16.25
CA LEU A 364 15.37 -11.44 -16.06
C LEU A 364 16.60 -12.09 -16.71
N ARG A 365 17.40 -11.34 -17.48
CA ARG A 365 18.70 -11.85 -17.96
C ARG A 365 19.61 -12.05 -16.75
N ARG A 366 20.17 -13.24 -16.62
CA ARG A 366 21.23 -13.49 -15.63
C ARG A 366 22.46 -12.67 -16.06
N PRO A 367 23.13 -11.96 -15.14
CA PRO A 367 24.52 -11.60 -15.39
C PRO A 367 25.28 -12.91 -15.60
N ASP A 368 26.15 -12.95 -16.61
CA ASP A 368 26.84 -14.15 -17.11
C ASP A 368 27.24 -15.11 -15.98
N ALA A 369 26.89 -16.39 -16.17
CA ALA A 369 27.23 -17.50 -15.28
C ALA A 369 28.70 -17.91 -15.43
#